data_AF-A0A0C3DMK4-F1
#
_entry.id   AF-A0A0C3DMK4-F1
#
_cell.length_a   1.000
_cell.length_b   1.000
_cell.length_c   1.000
_cell.angle_alpha   90.00
_cell.angle_beta   90.00
_cell.angle_gamma   90.00
#
_symmetry.space_group_name_H-M   'P 1'
#
loop_
_entity.id
_entity.type
_entity.pdbx_description
1 polymer ?
#
loop_
_entity_poly.entity_id
_entity_poly.type
_entity_poly.pdbx_seq_one_letter_code
_entity_poly.pdbx_strand_id
1 'polypeptide(L)'
;KWSKQILPALLAWAGSLDDPWVIADQDLMNKLRTIVTTVIPHFKDLTDIRPGTPAFTLAAQRLSTWRSNYGSTAIVIIAHFLSLDYKPAGKGNIEDAEEMEDAEERRTPQDICDDLLTGLAFLFKDLEAKPENAFQSSFVLQLLAHAHLRPCIGCPDIPKLNTTTLKAHGVKGAISLCCAALERALRLIQRGDIDIGNQINARDKAAVKLPFKYKVTGKETTGLLFSEQNWGSCTREYSASVNKRDIATLEEIVSMARAIKTSTLDGVSSEDGSSQDNAMLNDQMAAASQRKNICRSYIISLSWLLMCLNRIRV
;
A
#
# COMPACT_ATOMS: atom_id res chain seq x y z
N LYS A 1 8.87 5.28 24.61
CA LYS A 1 9.58 6.15 23.63
C LYS A 1 9.91 5.44 22.31
N TRP A 2 10.36 4.18 22.34
CA TRP A 2 10.68 3.41 21.14
C TRP A 2 9.54 3.37 20.09
N SER A 3 8.40 2.79 20.43
CA SER A 3 7.24 2.66 19.53
C SER A 3 6.55 3.99 19.21
N LYS A 4 6.56 4.94 20.14
CA LYS A 4 5.80 6.20 20.03
C LYS A 4 6.54 7.33 19.31
N GLN A 5 7.87 7.31 19.25
CA GLN A 5 8.67 8.42 18.73
C GLN A 5 9.86 7.97 17.88
N ILE A 6 10.68 7.03 18.39
CA ILE A 6 11.90 6.58 17.67
C ILE A 6 11.53 5.85 16.38
N LEU A 7 10.63 4.86 16.47
CA LEU A 7 10.19 4.10 15.31
C LEU A 7 9.48 5.00 14.28
N PRO A 8 8.51 5.86 14.64
CA PRO A 8 7.92 6.81 13.70
C PRO A 8 8.94 7.68 12.95
N ALA A 9 9.96 8.21 13.64
CA ALA A 9 11.03 8.97 12.99
C ALA A 9 11.89 8.12 12.04
N LEU A 10 12.21 6.90 12.45
CA LEU A 10 12.98 5.97 11.63
C LEU A 10 12.22 5.59 10.35
N LEU A 11 10.92 5.32 10.46
CA LEU A 11 10.07 5.00 9.32
C LEU A 11 9.90 6.19 8.38
N ALA A 12 9.70 7.40 8.92
CA ALA A 12 9.61 8.62 8.12
C ALA A 12 10.89 8.86 7.31
N TRP A 13 12.06 8.63 7.91
CA TRP A 13 13.33 8.68 7.19
C TRP A 13 13.47 7.55 6.16
N ALA A 14 13.13 6.31 6.51
CA ALA A 14 13.25 5.19 5.57
C ALA A 14 12.31 5.34 4.35
N GLY A 15 11.12 5.92 4.54
CA GLY A 15 10.18 6.22 3.47
C GLY A 15 10.62 7.32 2.52
N SER A 16 11.61 8.13 2.92
CA SER A 16 12.16 9.19 2.06
C SER A 16 13.32 8.74 1.19
N LEU A 17 13.83 7.54 1.38
CA LEU A 17 14.98 7.01 0.63
C LEU A 17 14.59 6.71 -0.82
N ASP A 18 15.54 6.92 -1.75
CA ASP A 18 15.34 6.56 -3.15
C ASP A 18 15.23 5.04 -3.32
N ASP A 19 16.10 4.28 -2.65
CA ASP A 19 15.97 2.83 -2.52
C ASP A 19 15.58 2.49 -1.07
N PRO A 20 14.30 2.17 -0.81
CA PRO A 20 13.86 1.84 0.53
C PRO A 20 14.29 0.43 0.96
N TRP A 21 14.80 -0.43 0.07
CA TRP A 21 15.18 -1.80 0.39
C TRP A 21 16.60 -1.89 0.97
N VAL A 22 17.54 -1.21 0.34
CA VAL A 22 18.97 -1.29 0.68
C VAL A 22 19.35 -0.10 1.54
N ILE A 23 19.52 -0.35 2.84
CA ILE A 23 20.00 0.65 3.79
C ILE A 23 21.34 0.16 4.32
N ALA A 24 22.41 0.92 4.06
CA ALA A 24 23.72 0.59 4.60
C ALA A 24 23.69 0.63 6.13
N ASP A 25 24.36 -0.33 6.76
CA ASP A 25 24.44 -0.43 8.22
C ASP A 25 24.95 0.87 8.88
N GLN A 26 25.91 1.53 8.24
CA GLN A 26 26.43 2.82 8.70
C GLN A 26 25.36 3.92 8.68
N ASP A 27 24.54 3.98 7.62
CA ASP A 27 23.47 4.97 7.52
C ASP A 27 22.37 4.70 8.55
N LEU A 28 21.94 3.44 8.68
CA LEU A 28 20.96 3.05 9.70
C LEU A 28 21.48 3.39 11.10
N MET A 29 22.74 3.04 11.41
CA MET A 29 23.36 3.34 12.70
C MET A 29 23.40 4.85 12.96
N ASN A 30 23.89 5.64 12.00
CA ASN A 30 24.03 7.09 12.16
C ASN A 30 22.68 7.77 12.37
N LYS A 31 21.66 7.37 11.60
CA LYS A 31 20.30 7.91 11.73
C LYS A 31 19.64 7.48 13.03
N LEU A 32 19.79 6.22 13.42
CA LEU A 32 19.27 5.71 14.69
C LEU A 32 19.90 6.41 15.89
N ARG A 33 21.23 6.62 15.91
CA ARG A 33 21.92 7.42 16.93
C ARG A 33 21.38 8.85 16.99
N THR A 34 21.19 9.47 15.83
CA THR A 34 20.63 10.83 15.76
C THR A 34 19.22 10.88 16.35
N ILE A 35 18.35 9.92 15.99
CA ILE A 35 16.98 9.86 16.51
C ILE A 35 16.99 9.62 18.03
N VAL A 36 17.77 8.65 18.51
CA VAL A 36 17.80 8.28 19.93
C VAL A 36 18.32 9.43 20.78
N THR A 37 19.41 10.09 20.38
CA THR A 37 19.97 11.23 21.13
C THR A 37 19.02 12.41 21.18
N THR A 38 18.23 12.66 20.13
CA THR A 38 17.21 13.72 20.16
C THR A 38 16.02 13.35 21.05
N VAL A 39 15.52 12.11 20.97
CA VAL A 39 14.34 11.64 21.75
C VAL A 39 14.67 11.36 23.23
N ILE A 40 15.92 11.01 23.50
CA ILE A 40 16.44 10.67 24.83
C ILE A 40 17.79 11.40 25.04
N PRO A 41 17.77 12.70 25.37
CA PRO A 41 18.99 13.52 25.49
C PRO A 41 20.02 13.02 26.50
N HIS A 42 19.59 12.23 27.50
CA HIS A 42 20.46 11.65 28.52
C HIS A 42 21.03 10.28 28.15
N PHE A 43 20.75 9.76 26.94
CA PHE A 43 21.33 8.52 26.45
C PHE A 43 22.79 8.77 26.04
N LYS A 44 23.73 8.44 26.94
CA LYS A 44 25.15 8.80 26.81
C LYS A 44 25.98 7.78 26.03
N ASP A 45 25.62 6.50 26.07
CA ASP A 45 26.41 5.44 25.45
C ASP A 45 25.91 5.10 24.04
N LEU A 46 26.48 5.78 23.04
CA LEU A 46 26.18 5.49 21.62
C LEU A 46 26.91 4.27 21.08
N THR A 47 27.84 3.69 21.84
CA THR A 47 28.55 2.48 21.42
C THR A 47 27.62 1.28 21.36
N ASP A 48 26.51 1.32 22.13
CA ASP A 48 25.41 0.35 22.13
C ASP A 48 24.47 0.46 20.93
N ILE A 49 24.67 1.42 20.03
CA ILE A 49 23.94 1.54 18.76
C ILE A 49 24.93 1.31 17.63
N ARG A 50 25.12 0.06 17.24
CA ARG A 50 26.00 -0.37 16.13
C ARG A 50 25.52 -1.73 15.60
N PRO A 51 25.95 -2.19 14.41
CA PRO A 51 25.59 -3.50 13.90
C PRO A 51 25.80 -4.62 14.93
N GLY A 52 24.80 -5.48 15.08
CA GLY A 52 24.78 -6.58 16.03
C GLY A 52 24.28 -6.24 17.45
N THR A 53 24.10 -4.97 17.81
CA THR A 53 23.55 -4.63 19.13
C THR A 53 22.02 -4.75 19.18
N PRO A 54 21.41 -4.96 20.36
CA PRO A 54 19.95 -5.14 20.47
C PRO A 54 19.12 -4.00 19.85
N ALA A 55 19.53 -2.74 20.06
CA ALA A 55 18.83 -1.58 19.51
C ALA A 55 18.90 -1.54 17.98
N PHE A 56 20.06 -1.87 17.40
CA PHE A 56 20.26 -1.91 15.95
C PHE A 56 19.47 -3.06 15.32
N THR A 57 19.58 -4.27 15.88
CA THR A 57 18.85 -5.45 15.41
C THR A 57 17.34 -5.23 15.47
N LEU A 58 16.84 -4.61 16.54
CA LEU A 58 15.43 -4.26 16.66
C LEU A 58 15.00 -3.25 15.58
N ALA A 59 15.82 -2.23 15.29
CA ALA A 59 15.52 -1.26 14.24
C ALA A 59 15.48 -1.91 12.85
N ALA A 60 16.49 -2.72 12.52
CA ALA A 60 16.54 -3.49 11.27
C ALA A 60 15.34 -4.43 11.12
N GLN A 61 14.98 -5.16 12.18
CA GLN A 61 13.81 -6.03 12.19
C GLN A 61 12.52 -5.24 11.93
N ARG A 62 12.35 -4.08 12.59
CA ARG A 62 11.17 -3.23 12.40
C ARG A 62 11.07 -2.66 11.00
N LEU A 63 12.19 -2.30 10.38
CA LEU A 63 12.24 -1.90 8.97
C LEU A 63 11.85 -3.05 8.04
N SER A 64 12.31 -4.28 8.32
CA SER A 64 11.88 -5.46 7.57
C SER A 64 10.37 -5.68 7.68
N THR A 65 9.82 -5.64 8.90
CA THR A 65 8.36 -5.77 9.11
C THR A 65 7.59 -4.67 8.41
N TRP A 66 8.07 -3.42 8.48
CA TRP A 66 7.45 -2.28 7.82
C TRP A 66 7.38 -2.48 6.30
N ARG A 67 8.47 -2.91 5.64
CA ARG A 67 8.47 -3.22 4.20
C ARG A 67 7.49 -4.34 3.85
N SER A 68 7.53 -5.46 4.59
CA SER A 68 6.63 -6.59 4.34
C SER A 68 5.15 -6.21 4.50
N ASN A 69 4.84 -5.27 5.39
CA ASN A 69 3.47 -4.80 5.63
C ASN A 69 2.83 -4.15 4.40
N TYR A 70 3.60 -3.54 3.49
CA TYR A 70 3.06 -3.03 2.22
C TYR A 70 2.45 -4.16 1.40
N GLY A 71 3.18 -5.28 1.25
CA GLY A 71 2.74 -6.41 0.44
C GLY A 71 1.46 -7.07 0.96
N SER A 72 1.31 -7.22 2.28
CA SER A 72 0.09 -7.76 2.88
C SER A 72 -1.08 -6.78 2.81
N THR A 73 -0.83 -5.49 3.07
CA THR A 73 -1.87 -4.45 3.05
C THR A 73 -2.40 -4.23 1.63
N ALA A 74 -1.53 -4.27 0.62
CA ALA A 74 -1.92 -4.18 -0.80
C ALA A 74 -2.89 -5.30 -1.20
N ILE A 75 -2.64 -6.54 -0.78
CA ILE A 75 -3.55 -7.66 -1.04
C ILE A 75 -4.93 -7.38 -0.43
N VAL A 76 -4.98 -6.88 0.81
CA VAL A 76 -6.25 -6.56 1.48
C VAL A 76 -7.01 -5.46 0.73
N ILE A 77 -6.33 -4.40 0.32
CA ILE A 77 -6.93 -3.28 -0.43
C ILE A 77 -7.52 -3.77 -1.75
N ILE A 78 -6.75 -4.52 -2.54
CA ILE A 78 -7.21 -5.01 -3.85
C ILE A 78 -8.32 -6.07 -3.69
N ALA A 79 -8.18 -7.01 -2.76
CA ALA A 79 -9.21 -8.01 -2.51
C ALA A 79 -10.52 -7.36 -2.04
N HIS A 80 -10.44 -6.32 -1.19
CA HIS A 80 -11.62 -5.57 -0.76
C HIS A 80 -12.30 -4.86 -1.93
N PHE A 81 -11.53 -4.18 -2.78
CA PHE A 81 -12.03 -3.54 -4.00
C PHE A 81 -12.76 -4.55 -4.90
N LEU A 82 -12.12 -5.67 -5.21
CA LEU A 82 -12.71 -6.70 -6.07
C LEU A 82 -13.93 -7.39 -5.45
N SER A 83 -13.99 -7.49 -4.12
CA SER A 83 -15.17 -8.06 -3.42
C SER A 83 -16.41 -7.16 -3.50
N LEU A 84 -16.24 -5.86 -3.68
CA LEU A 84 -17.35 -4.92 -3.88
C LEU A 84 -17.93 -5.00 -5.30
N ASP A 85 -17.13 -5.42 -6.27
CA ASP A 85 -17.54 -5.59 -7.67
C ASP A 85 -17.95 -7.03 -8.00
N TYR A 86 -17.37 -8.02 -7.30
CA TYR A 86 -17.70 -9.42 -7.45
C TYR A 86 -18.87 -9.82 -6.53
N LYS A 87 -20.08 -9.90 -7.10
CA LYS A 87 -21.12 -10.76 -6.51
C LYS A 87 -20.73 -12.22 -6.84
N PRO A 88 -20.56 -13.14 -5.88
CA PRO A 88 -20.50 -14.56 -6.21
C PRO A 88 -21.80 -14.95 -6.89
N ALA A 89 -21.73 -15.74 -7.97
CA ALA A 89 -22.91 -16.43 -8.47
C ALA A 89 -23.46 -17.23 -7.28
N GLY A 90 -24.70 -16.94 -6.87
CA GLY A 90 -25.30 -17.63 -5.76
C GLY A 90 -25.24 -19.13 -6.01
N LYS A 91 -24.75 -19.90 -5.03
CA LYS A 91 -25.22 -21.28 -4.86
C LYS A 91 -26.65 -21.22 -4.34
N GLY A 92 -27.54 -20.61 -5.12
CA GLY A 92 -28.98 -20.70 -4.96
C GLY A 92 -29.45 -21.81 -5.88
N ASN A 93 -30.31 -22.67 -5.37
CA ASN A 93 -30.85 -23.82 -6.10
C ASN A 93 -31.39 -23.39 -7.47
N ILE A 94 -31.16 -24.25 -8.45
CA ILE A 94 -31.62 -24.11 -9.83
C ILE A 94 -33.13 -24.38 -9.86
N GLU A 95 -33.93 -23.46 -9.36
CA GLU A 95 -35.36 -23.34 -9.64
C GLU A 95 -35.64 -21.83 -9.61
N ASP A 96 -36.30 -21.29 -10.64
CA ASP A 96 -36.59 -19.85 -10.87
C ASP A 96 -35.53 -19.08 -11.66
N ALA A 97 -35.20 -19.60 -12.85
CA ALA A 97 -34.49 -18.88 -13.89
C ALA A 97 -35.45 -18.31 -14.93
N GLU A 98 -36.26 -17.32 -14.55
CA GLU A 98 -36.96 -16.43 -15.50
C GLU A 98 -37.04 -15.02 -14.92
N GLU A 99 -35.95 -14.25 -15.05
CA GLU A 99 -36.02 -12.80 -15.26
C GLU A 99 -34.70 -12.35 -15.91
N MET A 100 -34.83 -11.99 -17.18
CA MET A 100 -33.77 -11.62 -18.10
C MET A 100 -33.95 -10.13 -18.40
N GLU A 101 -33.09 -9.27 -17.85
CA GLU A 101 -32.79 -7.96 -18.43
C GLU A 101 -31.43 -7.47 -17.90
N ASP A 102 -30.56 -7.10 -18.83
CA ASP A 102 -29.15 -6.68 -18.67
C ASP A 102 -28.18 -7.76 -18.15
N ALA A 103 -27.76 -8.65 -19.04
CA ALA A 103 -26.51 -9.38 -18.91
C ALA A 103 -25.32 -8.41 -19.04
N GLU A 104 -25.14 -7.54 -18.04
CA GLU A 104 -23.88 -6.83 -17.83
C GLU A 104 -22.82 -7.92 -17.65
N GLU A 105 -21.96 -8.08 -18.66
CA GLU A 105 -20.93 -9.11 -18.74
C GLU A 105 -20.18 -9.17 -17.40
N ARG A 106 -20.44 -10.23 -16.63
CA ARG A 106 -19.98 -10.34 -15.25
C ARG A 106 -18.47 -10.59 -15.28
N ARG A 107 -17.68 -9.51 -15.27
CA ARG A 107 -16.21 -9.57 -15.28
C ARG A 107 -15.68 -10.38 -14.10
N THR A 108 -14.69 -11.23 -14.37
CA THR A 108 -13.99 -11.96 -13.33
C THR A 108 -13.02 -11.03 -12.61
N PRO A 109 -12.62 -11.33 -11.35
CA PRO A 109 -11.58 -10.56 -10.68
C PRO A 109 -10.25 -10.53 -11.45
N GLN A 110 -9.98 -11.56 -12.26
CA GLN A 110 -8.82 -11.62 -13.15
C GLN A 110 -8.93 -10.57 -14.25
N ASP A 111 -10.07 -10.47 -14.95
CA ASP A 111 -10.28 -9.48 -16.01
C ASP A 111 -10.09 -8.04 -15.48
N ILE A 112 -10.62 -7.75 -14.29
CA ILE A 112 -10.44 -6.45 -13.64
C ILE A 112 -8.96 -6.18 -13.31
N CYS A 113 -8.22 -7.20 -12.85
CA CYS A 113 -6.80 -7.06 -12.58
C CYS A 113 -5.99 -6.84 -13.87
N ASP A 114 -6.35 -7.51 -14.96
CA ASP A 114 -5.74 -7.34 -16.29
C ASP A 114 -5.91 -5.90 -16.78
N ASP A 115 -7.12 -5.34 -16.66
CA ASP A 115 -7.43 -3.95 -16.99
C ASP A 115 -6.59 -2.98 -16.15
N LEU A 116 -6.51 -3.21 -14.84
CA LEU A 116 -5.75 -2.37 -13.92
C LEU A 116 -4.24 -2.40 -14.19
N LEU A 117 -3.70 -3.57 -14.55
CA LEU A 117 -2.30 -3.74 -14.92
C LEU A 117 -1.98 -3.14 -16.29
N THR A 118 -2.94 -3.15 -17.22
CA THR A 118 -2.79 -2.57 -18.55
C THR A 118 -2.53 -1.07 -18.45
N GLY A 119 -1.41 -0.62 -19.02
CA GLY A 119 -0.98 0.78 -18.93
C GLY A 119 -0.72 1.28 -17.51
N LEU A 120 -0.63 0.39 -16.51
CA LEU A 120 -0.52 0.72 -15.08
C LEU A 120 -1.66 1.62 -14.59
N ALA A 121 -2.89 1.40 -15.08
CA ALA A 121 -4.07 2.19 -14.74
C ALA A 121 -4.29 2.30 -13.22
N PHE A 122 -3.88 1.30 -12.43
CA PHE A 122 -3.94 1.33 -10.97
C PHE A 122 -3.13 2.45 -10.31
N LEU A 123 -2.26 3.16 -11.01
CA LEU A 123 -1.47 4.29 -10.48
C LEU A 123 -2.16 5.64 -10.60
N PHE A 124 -3.12 5.78 -11.51
CA PHE A 124 -3.68 7.07 -11.87
C PHE A 124 -4.97 7.35 -11.08
N LYS A 125 -5.18 8.63 -10.72
CA LYS A 125 -6.40 9.11 -10.07
C LYS A 125 -7.66 8.73 -10.85
N ASP A 126 -7.57 8.91 -12.16
CA ASP A 126 -8.60 8.59 -13.15
C ASP A 126 -8.03 7.57 -14.13
N LEU A 127 -8.90 6.89 -14.89
CA LEU A 127 -8.44 5.92 -15.89
C LEU A 127 -7.83 6.58 -17.14
N GLU A 128 -7.98 7.90 -17.28
CA GLU A 128 -7.17 8.69 -18.20
C GLU A 128 -5.77 8.87 -17.62
N ALA A 129 -4.80 8.17 -18.20
CA ALA A 129 -3.39 8.22 -17.82
C ALA A 129 -2.76 9.59 -18.15
N LYS A 130 -3.10 10.59 -17.35
CA LYS A 130 -2.50 11.92 -17.36
C LYS A 130 -1.25 11.88 -16.48
N PRO A 131 -0.06 12.26 -16.98
CA PRO A 131 1.16 12.23 -16.19
C PRO A 131 1.02 12.96 -14.84
N GLU A 132 0.34 14.09 -14.80
CA GLU A 132 0.03 14.89 -13.61
C GLU A 132 -0.74 14.11 -12.53
N ASN A 133 -1.56 13.13 -12.91
CA ASN A 133 -2.42 12.36 -12.01
C ASN A 133 -1.80 11.03 -11.55
N ALA A 134 -0.57 10.71 -11.97
CA ALA A 134 0.05 9.44 -11.59
C ALA A 134 0.43 9.42 -10.10
N PHE A 135 0.36 8.24 -9.51
CA PHE A 135 0.55 7.97 -8.07
C PHE A 135 -0.54 8.55 -7.15
N GLN A 136 -1.65 9.01 -7.74
CA GLN A 136 -2.78 9.60 -7.01
C GLN A 136 -4.03 8.70 -7.03
N SER A 137 -3.91 7.44 -7.47
CA SER A 137 -5.03 6.49 -7.41
C SER A 137 -5.48 6.24 -5.98
N SER A 138 -6.76 5.89 -5.80
CA SER A 138 -7.28 5.54 -4.47
C SER A 138 -6.50 4.37 -3.83
N PHE A 139 -5.99 3.43 -4.63
CA PHE A 139 -5.16 2.32 -4.15
C PHE A 139 -3.83 2.79 -3.58
N VAL A 140 -3.11 3.66 -4.31
CA VAL A 140 -1.82 4.20 -3.86
C VAL A 140 -2.02 5.04 -2.60
N LEU A 141 -3.02 5.91 -2.59
CA LEU A 141 -3.30 6.79 -1.46
C LEU A 141 -3.69 5.98 -0.20
N GLN A 142 -4.57 4.98 -0.33
CA GLN A 142 -4.94 4.10 0.79
C GLN A 142 -3.73 3.33 1.32
N LEU A 143 -2.93 2.72 0.43
CA LEU A 143 -1.77 1.96 0.87
C LEU A 143 -0.72 2.86 1.54
N LEU A 144 -0.49 4.06 1.01
CA LEU A 144 0.41 5.05 1.61
C LEU A 144 -0.09 5.47 2.99
N ALA A 145 -1.39 5.74 3.14
CA ALA A 145 -2.01 6.10 4.41
C ALA A 145 -1.80 5.02 5.47
N HIS A 146 -2.12 3.76 5.12
CA HIS A 146 -2.10 2.64 6.07
C HIS A 146 -0.69 2.09 6.36
N ALA A 147 0.13 1.88 5.32
CA ALA A 147 1.42 1.22 5.47
C ALA A 147 2.57 2.18 5.84
N HIS A 148 2.41 3.49 5.58
CA HIS A 148 3.47 4.47 5.83
C HIS A 148 3.07 5.58 6.81
N LEU A 149 2.06 6.37 6.46
CA LEU A 149 1.76 7.61 7.19
C LEU A 149 1.27 7.31 8.61
N ARG A 150 0.41 6.29 8.77
CA ARG A 150 -0.10 5.87 10.08
C ARG A 150 1.02 5.41 11.03
N PRO A 151 1.96 4.52 10.65
CA PRO A 151 3.13 4.19 11.47
C PRO A 151 4.04 5.38 11.81
N CYS A 152 4.01 6.46 11.02
CA CYS A 152 4.80 7.66 11.25
C CYS A 152 4.12 8.67 12.21
N ILE A 153 2.90 8.39 12.69
CA ILE A 153 2.23 9.21 13.70
C ILE A 153 3.07 9.24 14.98
N GLY A 154 3.23 10.44 15.56
CA GLY A 154 4.07 10.65 16.74
C GLY A 154 5.56 10.85 16.43
N CYS A 155 5.95 10.91 15.16
CA CYS A 155 7.30 11.32 14.76
C CYS A 155 7.62 12.70 15.37
N PRO A 156 8.63 12.82 16.26
CA PRO A 156 8.99 14.08 16.89
C PRO A 156 9.63 15.04 15.88
N ASP A 157 9.89 16.28 16.30
CA ASP A 157 10.74 17.17 15.53
C ASP A 157 12.23 16.87 15.81
N ILE A 158 12.96 16.49 14.77
CA ILE A 158 14.38 16.16 14.79
C ILE A 158 15.04 16.99 13.69
N PRO A 159 15.53 18.20 14.00
CA PRO A 159 16.09 19.12 13.01
C PRO A 159 17.21 18.51 12.17
N LYS A 160 18.07 17.67 12.78
CA LYS A 160 19.16 16.96 12.08
C LYS A 160 18.69 15.97 11.00
N LEU A 161 17.43 15.54 11.06
CA LEU A 161 16.78 14.70 10.04
C LEU A 161 15.85 15.50 9.14
N ASN A 162 15.65 16.79 9.41
CA ASN A 162 14.65 17.63 8.76
C ASN A 162 13.26 16.96 8.72
N THR A 163 12.78 16.51 9.88
CA THR A 163 11.52 15.77 10.00
C THR A 163 10.30 16.54 9.51
N THR A 164 10.35 17.87 9.47
CA THR A 164 9.29 18.70 8.87
C THR A 164 9.19 18.45 7.38
N THR A 165 10.30 18.54 6.64
CA THR A 165 10.38 18.18 5.22
C THR A 165 10.01 16.72 4.98
N LEU A 166 10.48 15.79 5.84
CA LEU A 166 10.13 14.37 5.71
C LEU A 166 8.61 14.13 5.79
N LYS A 167 7.94 14.78 6.75
CA LYS A 167 6.48 14.66 6.94
C LYS A 167 5.67 15.33 5.84
N ALA A 168 6.20 16.37 5.23
CA ALA A 168 5.54 17.14 4.17
C ALA A 168 5.59 16.39 2.83
N HIS A 169 6.78 15.96 2.40
CA HIS A 169 6.99 15.39 1.06
C HIS A 169 8.08 14.32 0.98
N GLY A 170 8.65 13.86 2.10
CA GLY A 170 9.69 12.82 2.14
C GLY A 170 9.13 11.40 2.01
N VAL A 171 8.32 11.14 0.98
CA VAL A 171 7.58 9.87 0.81
C VAL A 171 7.93 9.10 -0.47
N LYS A 172 9.01 9.48 -1.17
CA LYS A 172 9.36 8.92 -2.48
C LYS A 172 9.57 7.39 -2.44
N GLY A 173 10.35 6.90 -1.49
CA GLY A 173 10.53 5.46 -1.26
C GLY A 173 9.24 4.77 -0.83
N ALA A 174 8.44 5.42 0.01
CA ALA A 174 7.15 4.89 0.45
C ALA A 174 6.15 4.75 -0.71
N ILE A 175 6.06 5.73 -1.62
CA ILE A 175 5.22 5.65 -2.83
C ILE A 175 5.72 4.53 -3.74
N SER A 176 7.03 4.40 -3.91
CA SER A 176 7.63 3.34 -4.74
C SER A 176 7.29 1.95 -4.22
N LEU A 177 7.35 1.74 -2.89
CA LEU A 177 6.89 0.51 -2.25
C LEU A 177 5.39 0.28 -2.45
N CYS A 178 4.56 1.33 -2.39
CA CYS A 178 3.13 1.19 -2.66
C CYS A 178 2.89 0.66 -4.07
N CYS A 179 3.53 1.25 -5.07
CA CYS A 179 3.37 0.87 -6.48
C CYS A 179 3.74 -0.59 -6.71
N ALA A 180 4.93 -1.01 -6.25
CA ALA A 180 5.39 -2.39 -6.39
C ALA A 180 4.50 -3.39 -5.63
N ALA A 181 4.03 -3.04 -4.43
CA ALA A 181 3.16 -3.90 -3.64
C ALA A 181 1.76 -4.06 -4.27
N LEU A 182 1.21 -3.01 -4.87
CA LEU A 182 -0.07 -3.05 -5.59
C LEU A 182 0.05 -3.87 -6.88
N GLU A 183 1.10 -3.64 -7.67
CA GLU A 183 1.36 -4.46 -8.85
C GLU A 183 1.47 -5.94 -8.49
N ARG A 184 2.19 -6.26 -7.40
CA ARG A 184 2.25 -7.61 -6.86
C ARG A 184 0.88 -8.16 -6.53
N ALA A 185 0.07 -7.43 -5.76
CA ALA A 185 -1.26 -7.89 -5.35
C ALA A 185 -2.15 -8.19 -6.58
N LEU A 186 -2.16 -7.30 -7.56
CA LEU A 186 -2.89 -7.46 -8.82
C LEU A 186 -2.41 -8.70 -9.60
N ARG A 187 -1.10 -8.88 -9.76
CA ARG A 187 -0.53 -10.04 -10.47
C ARG A 187 -0.85 -11.37 -9.80
N LEU A 188 -0.83 -11.43 -8.47
CA LEU A 188 -1.17 -12.64 -7.73
C LEU A 188 -2.65 -13.03 -7.92
N ILE A 189 -3.54 -12.06 -8.00
CA ILE A 189 -4.96 -12.30 -8.23
C ILE A 189 -5.23 -12.66 -9.69
N GLN A 190 -4.67 -11.90 -10.64
CA GLN A 190 -4.70 -12.18 -12.08
C GLN A 190 -4.30 -13.63 -12.38
N ARG A 191 -3.20 -14.12 -11.77
CA ARG A 191 -2.70 -15.49 -11.97
C ARG A 191 -3.52 -16.57 -11.24
N GLY A 192 -4.45 -16.18 -10.38
CA GLY A 192 -5.20 -17.08 -9.52
C GLY A 192 -4.42 -17.63 -8.32
N ASP A 193 -3.27 -17.04 -7.99
CA ASP A 193 -2.47 -17.41 -6.80
C ASP A 193 -3.18 -17.03 -5.49
N ILE A 194 -4.07 -16.02 -5.55
CA ILE A 194 -4.95 -15.59 -4.45
C ILE A 194 -6.41 -15.76 -4.86
N ASP A 195 -7.15 -16.53 -4.07
CA ASP A 195 -8.59 -16.75 -4.24
C ASP A 195 -9.40 -15.78 -3.36
N ILE A 196 -10.05 -14.80 -3.98
CA ILE A 196 -10.82 -13.76 -3.28
C ILE A 196 -12.06 -14.33 -2.59
N GLY A 197 -12.68 -15.37 -3.16
CA GLY A 197 -13.90 -15.98 -2.61
C GLY A 197 -13.68 -16.59 -1.21
N ASN A 198 -12.47 -17.06 -0.92
CA ASN A 198 -12.12 -17.60 0.40
C ASN A 198 -11.79 -16.51 1.42
N GLN A 199 -11.40 -15.30 0.99
CA GLN A 199 -11.01 -14.22 1.90
C GLN A 199 -12.21 -13.48 2.50
N ILE A 200 -13.31 -13.35 1.75
CA ILE A 200 -14.56 -12.73 2.23
C ILE A 200 -15.15 -13.57 3.39
N ASN A 201 -15.18 -14.89 3.24
CA ASN A 201 -15.74 -15.83 4.23
C ASN A 201 -14.94 -15.91 5.53
N ALA A 202 -13.65 -15.53 5.53
CA ALA A 202 -12.81 -15.48 6.72
C ALA A 202 -13.07 -14.23 7.58
N ARG A 203 -13.70 -13.19 7.03
CA ARG A 203 -13.98 -11.93 7.73
C ARG A 203 -15.16 -12.04 8.70
N ASP A 204 -16.13 -12.90 8.40
CA ASP A 204 -17.35 -13.09 9.21
C ASP A 204 -17.15 -14.02 10.41
N LYS A 205 -15.97 -14.65 10.56
CA LYS A 205 -15.64 -15.50 11.71
C LYS A 205 -14.43 -14.91 12.45
N ALA A 206 -14.74 -14.16 13.50
CA ALA A 206 -13.90 -13.80 14.65
C ALA A 206 -12.36 -13.72 14.40
N ALA A 207 -11.85 -12.48 14.35
CA ALA A 207 -10.47 -12.10 14.72
C ALA A 207 -9.37 -13.09 14.30
N VAL A 208 -9.21 -13.32 13.00
CA VAL A 208 -8.17 -14.22 12.50
C VAL A 208 -6.84 -13.45 12.34
N LYS A 209 -5.90 -13.74 13.26
CA LYS A 209 -4.46 -13.62 12.99
C LYS A 209 -4.18 -14.28 11.64
N LEU A 210 -3.66 -13.53 10.67
CA LEU A 210 -3.26 -14.04 9.37
C LEU A 210 -2.18 -15.13 9.52
N PRO A 211 -2.43 -16.35 9.02
CA PRO A 211 -1.54 -16.94 8.07
C PRO A 211 -2.25 -16.87 6.72
N PHE A 212 -1.74 -16.04 5.81
CA PHE A 212 -2.11 -16.14 4.40
C PHE A 212 -1.77 -17.57 3.96
N LYS A 213 -2.78 -18.46 3.94
CA LYS A 213 -2.64 -19.77 3.31
C LYS A 213 -2.70 -19.52 1.81
N TYR A 214 -1.53 -19.35 1.19
CA TYR A 214 -1.38 -19.53 -0.24
C TYR A 214 -1.99 -20.90 -0.60
N LYS A 215 -2.64 -21.04 -1.77
CA LYS A 215 -2.91 -22.37 -2.33
C LYS A 215 -1.55 -22.98 -2.68
N VAL A 216 -0.89 -23.58 -1.68
CA VAL A 216 0.40 -24.23 -1.84
C VAL A 216 0.15 -25.60 -2.44
N THR A 217 0.25 -25.69 -3.76
CA THR A 217 0.62 -26.93 -4.42
C THR A 217 2.06 -27.30 -4.01
N GLY A 218 2.18 -27.90 -2.82
CA GLY A 218 3.33 -28.71 -2.39
C GLY A 218 4.71 -28.06 -2.16
N LYS A 219 4.95 -26.79 -2.51
CA LYS A 219 6.23 -26.10 -2.21
C LYS A 219 5.99 -24.68 -1.71
N GLU A 220 6.51 -24.34 -0.54
CA GLU A 220 6.59 -22.95 -0.07
C GLU A 220 7.44 -22.14 -1.04
N THR A 221 6.81 -21.43 -1.97
CA THR A 221 7.51 -20.57 -2.91
C THR A 221 7.79 -19.23 -2.24
N THR A 222 8.99 -19.10 -1.69
CA THR A 222 9.60 -17.82 -1.27
C THR A 222 9.52 -16.73 -2.35
N GLY A 223 9.37 -17.11 -3.63
CA GLY A 223 9.14 -16.21 -4.77
C GLY A 223 7.87 -15.37 -4.73
N LEU A 224 6.89 -15.70 -3.88
CA LEU A 224 5.67 -14.90 -3.73
C LEU A 224 5.81 -13.79 -2.68
N LEU A 225 6.86 -13.79 -1.86
CA LEU A 225 7.03 -12.81 -0.79
C LEU A 225 7.32 -11.40 -1.34
N PHE A 226 6.78 -10.38 -0.67
CA PHE A 226 7.17 -8.99 -0.93
C PHE A 226 8.51 -8.71 -0.24
N SER A 227 9.60 -8.90 -0.99
CA SER A 227 10.98 -8.82 -0.54
C SER A 227 11.85 -8.11 -1.58
N GLU A 228 13.04 -7.67 -1.17
CA GLU A 228 14.03 -7.05 -2.06
C GLU A 228 14.38 -7.96 -3.24
N GLN A 229 14.62 -9.25 -2.97
CA GLN A 229 14.99 -10.23 -4.00
C GLN A 229 13.93 -10.36 -5.12
N ASN A 230 12.65 -10.27 -4.77
CA ASN A 230 11.55 -10.50 -5.71
C ASN A 230 11.02 -9.20 -6.33
N TRP A 231 11.03 -8.09 -5.58
CA TRP A 231 10.34 -6.84 -5.94
C TRP A 231 11.25 -5.59 -5.87
N GLY A 232 12.53 -5.74 -5.53
CA GLY A 232 13.50 -4.64 -5.46
C GLY A 232 13.69 -3.95 -6.80
N SER A 233 13.86 -4.69 -7.90
CA SER A 233 14.00 -4.12 -9.25
C SER A 233 12.77 -3.30 -9.65
N CYS A 234 11.57 -3.89 -9.54
CA CYS A 234 10.29 -3.21 -9.80
C CYS A 234 10.13 -1.94 -8.94
N THR A 235 10.49 -2.00 -7.65
CA THR A 235 10.45 -0.83 -6.76
C THR A 235 11.39 0.29 -7.24
N ARG A 236 12.60 -0.05 -7.70
CA ARG A 236 13.58 0.93 -8.20
C ARG A 236 13.13 1.58 -9.50
N GLU A 237 12.44 0.85 -10.38
CA GLU A 237 11.82 1.43 -11.59
C GLU A 237 10.76 2.47 -11.22
N TYR A 238 9.87 2.17 -10.27
CA TYR A 238 8.93 3.16 -9.76
C TYR A 238 9.61 4.33 -9.09
N SER A 239 10.69 4.09 -8.33
CA SER A 239 11.48 5.15 -7.70
C SER A 239 12.05 6.13 -8.71
N ALA A 240 12.57 5.64 -9.84
CA ALA A 240 13.06 6.50 -10.92
C ALA A 240 11.96 7.45 -11.46
N SER A 241 10.72 6.97 -11.58
CA SER A 241 9.58 7.77 -12.03
C SER A 241 9.05 8.72 -10.95
N VAL A 242 8.96 8.27 -9.71
CA VAL A 242 8.55 9.10 -8.55
C VAL A 242 9.57 10.21 -8.32
N ASN A 243 10.85 9.97 -8.59
CA ASN A 243 11.90 10.96 -8.41
C ASN A 243 11.82 12.17 -9.34
N LYS A 244 11.09 12.04 -10.46
CA LYS A 244 10.82 13.14 -11.39
C LYS A 244 9.69 14.07 -10.91
N ARG A 245 9.00 13.72 -9.82
CA ARG A 245 7.92 14.56 -9.27
C ARG A 245 8.48 15.73 -8.50
N ASP A 246 7.88 16.90 -8.74
CA ASP A 246 8.16 18.09 -7.96
C ASP A 246 7.62 17.98 -6.53
N ILE A 247 8.09 18.88 -5.67
CA ILE A 247 7.74 18.91 -4.26
C ILE A 247 6.24 19.16 -4.06
N ALA A 248 5.63 20.04 -4.85
CA ALA A 248 4.21 20.39 -4.71
C ALA A 248 3.31 19.18 -4.96
N THR A 249 3.62 18.38 -5.98
CA THR A 249 2.91 17.13 -6.29
C THR A 249 3.04 16.12 -5.15
N LEU A 250 4.23 15.99 -4.56
CA LEU A 250 4.46 15.08 -3.43
C LEU A 250 3.70 15.53 -2.17
N GLU A 251 3.67 16.84 -1.89
CA GLU A 251 2.87 17.41 -0.80
C GLU A 251 1.37 17.17 -1.01
N GLU A 252 0.88 17.30 -2.24
CA GLU A 252 -0.51 17.01 -2.59
C GLU A 252 -0.85 15.53 -2.35
N ILE A 253 0.00 14.59 -2.81
CA ILE A 253 -0.18 13.16 -2.56
C ILE A 253 -0.25 12.86 -1.05
N VAL A 254 0.66 13.45 -0.26
CA VAL A 254 0.66 13.29 1.20
C VAL A 254 -0.61 13.87 1.81
N SER A 255 -1.06 15.04 1.36
CA SER A 255 -2.29 15.68 1.82
C SER A 255 -3.52 14.80 1.53
N MET A 256 -3.65 14.30 0.30
CA MET A 256 -4.73 13.40 -0.10
C MET A 256 -4.73 12.10 0.71
N ALA A 257 -3.56 11.48 0.89
CA ALA A 257 -3.44 10.24 1.67
C ALA A 257 -3.76 10.46 3.16
N ARG A 258 -3.42 11.63 3.74
CA ARG A 258 -3.83 12.00 5.11
C ARG A 258 -5.33 12.26 5.23
N ALA A 259 -5.96 12.74 4.17
CA ALA A 259 -7.39 13.03 4.13
C ALA A 259 -8.26 11.78 4.05
N ILE A 260 -7.68 10.62 3.69
CA ILE A 260 -8.35 9.31 3.81
C ILE A 260 -8.64 9.08 5.29
N LYS A 261 -9.88 9.37 5.68
CA LYS A 261 -10.37 9.12 7.03
C LYS A 261 -10.31 7.62 7.24
N THR A 262 -9.61 7.20 8.29
CA THR A 262 -9.53 5.82 8.71
C THR A 262 -10.90 5.36 9.22
N SER A 263 -11.78 4.93 8.33
CA SER A 263 -12.76 3.91 8.68
C SER A 263 -12.23 2.57 8.18
N THR A 264 -12.41 1.51 8.98
CA THR A 264 -12.08 0.11 8.63
C THR A 264 -10.67 -0.40 8.99
N LEU A 265 -10.20 -0.21 10.23
CA LEU A 265 -9.27 -1.17 10.88
C LEU A 265 -9.17 -1.06 12.41
N ASP A 266 -9.84 -0.08 13.04
CA ASP A 266 -9.78 0.15 14.50
C ASP A 266 -10.83 -0.65 15.29
N GLY A 267 -10.96 -1.92 14.95
CA GLY A 267 -11.76 -2.90 15.69
C GLY A 267 -10.93 -3.74 16.67
N VAL A 268 -9.83 -3.23 17.23
CA VAL A 268 -9.14 -3.83 18.39
C VAL A 268 -8.47 -2.72 19.21
N SER A 269 -9.22 -2.09 20.12
CA SER A 269 -8.80 -1.81 21.49
C SER A 269 -9.78 -0.84 22.16
N SER A 270 -10.31 -1.30 23.30
CA SER A 270 -11.06 -0.57 24.33
C SER A 270 -12.59 -0.62 24.25
N GLU A 271 -13.13 -1.19 25.32
CA GLU A 271 -14.49 -1.08 25.84
C GLU A 271 -14.92 0.39 25.88
N ASP A 272 -16.00 0.76 25.21
CA ASP A 272 -17.34 0.99 25.78
C ASP A 272 -18.27 1.61 24.71
N GLY A 273 -19.58 1.41 24.83
CA GLY A 273 -20.55 1.60 23.74
C GLY A 273 -20.84 3.05 23.32
N SER A 274 -21.07 3.26 22.01
CA SER A 274 -22.36 3.72 21.43
C SER A 274 -22.19 4.18 19.97
N SER A 275 -23.31 4.14 19.24
CA SER A 275 -23.51 4.23 17.78
C SER A 275 -22.72 5.28 17.01
N GLN A 276 -22.32 4.93 15.78
CA GLN A 276 -22.07 5.92 14.72
C GLN A 276 -22.29 5.34 13.31
N ASP A 277 -23.53 5.44 12.81
CA ASP A 277 -23.97 5.04 11.46
C ASP A 277 -23.64 6.05 10.34
N ASN A 278 -22.86 7.09 10.59
CA ASN A 278 -22.69 8.20 9.64
C ASN A 278 -21.31 8.26 8.94
N ALA A 279 -20.42 7.29 9.17
CA ALA A 279 -19.07 7.29 8.58
C ALA A 279 -18.95 6.49 7.26
N MET A 280 -19.88 5.58 6.97
CA MET A 280 -19.82 4.66 5.81
C MET A 280 -20.07 5.33 4.45
N LEU A 281 -20.62 6.55 4.42
CA LEU A 281 -21.09 7.17 3.17
C LEU A 281 -19.97 7.76 2.31
N ASN A 282 -18.89 8.29 2.92
CA ASN A 282 -17.87 9.04 2.18
C ASN A 282 -16.79 8.15 1.53
N ASP A 283 -16.37 7.07 2.18
CA ASP A 283 -15.38 6.13 1.61
C ASP A 283 -15.99 5.30 0.47
N GLN A 284 -17.30 5.01 0.56
CA GLN A 284 -18.08 4.45 -0.55
C GLN A 284 -18.08 5.38 -1.77
N MET A 285 -18.05 6.71 -1.61
CA MET A 285 -18.14 7.63 -2.75
C MET A 285 -16.85 7.76 -3.58
N ALA A 286 -15.67 7.65 -2.96
CA ALA A 286 -14.39 7.67 -3.70
C ALA A 286 -14.17 6.36 -4.47
N ALA A 287 -14.40 5.22 -3.81
CA ALA A 287 -14.39 3.92 -4.46
C ALA A 287 -15.51 3.82 -5.51
N ALA A 288 -16.72 4.33 -5.25
CA ALA A 288 -17.82 4.36 -6.21
C ALA A 288 -17.57 5.29 -7.41
N SER A 289 -16.81 6.38 -7.24
CA SER A 289 -16.42 7.25 -8.35
C SER A 289 -15.43 6.57 -9.28
N GLN A 290 -14.40 5.92 -8.73
CA GLN A 290 -13.47 5.13 -9.55
C GLN A 290 -14.17 3.90 -10.16
N ARG A 291 -15.09 3.25 -9.43
CA ARG A 291 -15.98 2.17 -9.89
C ARG A 291 -16.88 2.57 -11.04
N LYS A 292 -17.57 3.72 -10.94
CA LYS A 292 -18.42 4.26 -12.02
C LYS A 292 -17.60 4.58 -13.27
N ASN A 293 -16.35 4.99 -13.12
CA ASN A 293 -15.46 5.26 -14.25
C ASN A 293 -14.94 3.96 -14.90
N ILE A 294 -14.64 2.91 -14.11
CA ILE A 294 -14.14 1.60 -14.60
C ILE A 294 -15.24 0.81 -15.34
N CYS A 295 -16.51 0.97 -14.96
CA CYS A 295 -17.63 0.31 -15.65
C CYS A 295 -18.13 1.07 -16.90
N ARG A 296 -17.79 2.35 -17.09
CA ARG A 296 -18.35 3.20 -18.17
C ARG A 296 -17.47 3.34 -19.43
N SER A 297 -16.21 2.97 -19.37
CA SER A 297 -15.27 2.98 -20.49
C SER A 297 -14.74 1.56 -20.58
N TYR A 298 -14.64 0.89 -21.73
CA TYR A 298 -13.58 1.14 -22.70
C TYR A 298 -13.87 0.53 -24.07
N ILE A 299 -13.89 1.40 -25.08
CA ILE A 299 -13.26 1.17 -26.38
C ILE A 299 -12.06 2.12 -26.40
N ILE A 300 -10.84 1.69 -26.04
CA ILE A 300 -9.62 2.48 -26.33
C ILE A 300 -8.51 1.60 -26.92
N SER A 301 -7.98 2.14 -28.02
CA SER A 301 -7.05 1.62 -29.02
C SER A 301 -5.61 1.38 -28.52
N LEU A 302 -4.98 0.33 -29.07
CA LEU A 302 -3.58 -0.09 -28.90
C LEU A 302 -2.52 1.03 -29.05
N SER A 303 -2.86 2.18 -29.66
CA SER A 303 -1.95 3.32 -29.80
C SER A 303 -1.51 3.94 -28.45
N TRP A 304 -2.32 3.79 -27.39
CA TRP A 304 -2.05 4.33 -26.05
C TRP A 304 -0.97 3.57 -25.24
N LEU A 305 -0.82 2.28 -25.49
CA LEU A 305 0.15 1.41 -24.80
C LEU A 305 1.61 1.78 -25.08
N LEU A 306 1.90 2.28 -26.28
CA LEU A 306 3.25 2.69 -26.69
C LEU A 306 3.66 4.05 -26.09
N MET A 307 2.71 4.93 -25.78
CA MET A 307 3.03 6.25 -25.20
C MET A 307 3.29 6.22 -23.69
N CYS A 308 2.60 5.36 -22.93
CA CYS A 308 2.80 5.26 -21.48
C CYS A 308 4.15 4.62 -21.11
N LEU A 309 4.59 3.60 -21.86
CA LEU A 309 5.89 2.97 -21.63
C LEU A 309 7.08 3.89 -21.95
N ASN A 310 6.95 4.78 -22.94
CA ASN A 310 8.01 5.72 -23.29
C ASN A 310 8.06 6.96 -22.40
N ARG A 311 6.95 7.42 -21.79
CA ARG A 311 6.97 8.59 -20.88
C ARG A 311 7.33 8.28 -19.44
N ILE A 312 7.20 7.03 -19.00
CA ILE A 312 7.70 6.61 -17.68
C ILE A 312 9.22 6.33 -17.73
N ARG A 313 9.77 6.06 -18.93
CA ARG A 313 11.20 5.83 -19.19
C ARG A 313 12.02 7.02 -19.71
N VAL A 314 11.44 8.22 -19.90
CA VAL A 314 12.22 9.45 -20.23
C VAL A 314 12.31 10.35 -19.02
#